data_AF-A0A7S2XLY2-F1
#
_entry.id   AF-A0A7S2XLY2-F1
#
_cell.length_a   1.000
_cell.length_b   1.000
_cell.length_c   1.000
_cell.angle_alpha   90.00
_cell.angle_beta   90.00
_cell.angle_gamma   90.00
#
_symmetry.space_group_name_H-M   'P 1'
#
loop_
_entity.id
_entity.type
_entity.pdbx_description
1 polymer ?
#
loop_
_entity_poly.entity_id
_entity_poly.type
_entity_poly.pdbx_seq_one_letter_code
_entity_poly.pdbx_strand_id
1 'polypeptide(L)'
;MIRQWHSLHSVWNLLEQYEQRNSATFKRVGLFRLDVRYTEPVNIKTKDAAVIPSLMFENTHWPRAVNDRLFFGDRHFAQVWASDRFSSVEEYLAWQKTTDSSNRGVHSEDFVAYLIKQKWKMPLKQQDICFQRVRSNGDIIVWDCDWMWRNKVRGVIVMGMHRSGTSMLSGLLVRSMSYHLPGEQIQTNTQNKLGFFENYDVARQNDVWLQQQGMTWYDLDGIQTAANNSDLVYNAFDPSSSCVKKRGKCKNVGNFYFEHLKEVKQHYKRKSNFPWVLKDPRICITLKNWIRTFIGTP
;
A
#
# COMPACT_ATOMS: atom_id res chain seq x y z
N MET A 1 -7.74 24.13 -16.85
CA MET A 1 -9.06 23.47 -16.94
C MET A 1 -9.65 23.53 -18.34
N ILE A 2 -10.04 24.70 -18.85
CA ILE A 2 -10.65 24.83 -20.20
C ILE A 2 -9.78 24.21 -21.31
N ARG A 3 -8.46 24.45 -21.30
CA ARG A 3 -7.52 23.82 -22.25
C ARG A 3 -7.53 22.28 -22.20
N GLN A 4 -7.61 21.72 -20.99
CA GLN A 4 -7.69 20.26 -20.79
C GLN A 4 -9.03 19.72 -21.33
N TRP A 5 -10.12 20.46 -21.13
CA TRP A 5 -11.44 20.07 -21.63
C TRP A 5 -11.50 20.08 -23.16
N HIS A 6 -10.93 21.10 -23.80
CA HIS A 6 -10.78 21.10 -25.26
C HIS A 6 -9.93 19.92 -25.73
N SER A 7 -8.79 19.66 -25.08
CA SER A 7 -7.95 18.51 -25.44
C SER A 7 -8.71 17.18 -25.37
N LEU A 8 -9.50 16.96 -24.32
CA LEU A 8 -10.30 15.75 -24.16
C LEU A 8 -11.42 15.65 -25.20
N HIS A 9 -12.13 16.75 -25.43
CA HIS A 9 -13.20 16.81 -26.42
C HIS A 9 -12.66 16.60 -27.85
N SER A 10 -11.51 17.19 -28.20
CA SER A 10 -10.86 16.99 -29.50
C SER A 10 -10.43 15.54 -29.72
N VAL A 11 -9.84 14.89 -28.70
CA VAL A 11 -9.47 13.47 -28.80
C VAL A 11 -10.70 12.58 -28.94
N TRP A 12 -11.79 12.89 -28.23
CA TRP A 12 -13.06 12.18 -28.38
C TRP A 12 -13.61 12.28 -29.80
N ASN A 13 -13.61 13.47 -30.39
CA ASN A 13 -14.07 13.69 -31.76
C ASN A 13 -13.23 12.91 -32.78
N LEU A 14 -11.91 12.79 -32.56
CA LEU A 14 -11.04 11.96 -33.41
C LEU A 14 -11.39 10.46 -33.29
N LEU A 15 -11.70 9.99 -32.09
CA LEU A 15 -12.17 8.62 -31.88
C LEU A 15 -13.48 8.37 -32.63
N GLU A 16 -14.47 9.26 -32.53
CA GLU A 16 -15.75 9.12 -33.23
C GLU A 16 -15.58 9.15 -34.76
N GLN A 17 -14.74 10.05 -35.28
CA GLN A 17 -14.41 10.08 -36.72
C GLN A 17 -13.78 8.77 -37.18
N TYR A 18 -12.90 8.17 -36.37
CA TYR A 18 -12.33 6.87 -36.66
C TYR A 18 -13.40 5.77 -36.67
N GLU A 19 -14.27 5.73 -35.66
CA GLU A 19 -15.35 4.74 -35.57
C GLU A 19 -16.29 4.81 -36.79
N GLN A 20 -16.65 6.03 -37.21
CA GLN A 20 -17.48 6.27 -38.39
C GLN A 20 -16.81 5.79 -39.68
N ARG A 21 -15.54 6.16 -39.91
CA ARG A 21 -14.80 5.77 -41.12
C ARG A 21 -14.60 4.27 -41.23
N ASN A 22 -14.44 3.58 -40.11
CA ASN A 22 -14.17 2.15 -40.07
C ASN A 22 -15.41 1.29 -39.81
N SER A 23 -16.59 1.91 -39.63
CA SER A 23 -17.83 1.20 -39.23
C SER A 23 -17.62 0.26 -38.03
N ALA A 24 -16.78 0.68 -37.08
CA ALA A 24 -16.37 -0.12 -35.94
C ALA A 24 -16.45 0.73 -34.66
N THR A 25 -17.13 0.23 -33.64
CA THR A 25 -17.29 0.95 -32.37
C THR A 25 -16.47 0.29 -31.26
N PHE A 26 -15.75 1.12 -30.50
CA PHE A 26 -15.02 0.65 -29.34
C PHE A 26 -16.02 0.38 -28.21
N LYS A 27 -16.00 -0.81 -27.63
CA LYS A 27 -16.87 -1.13 -26.48
C LYS A 27 -16.36 -0.52 -25.18
N ARG A 28 -15.04 -0.42 -25.05
CA ARG A 28 -14.34 0.09 -23.87
C ARG A 28 -13.30 1.11 -24.32
N VAL A 29 -13.26 2.26 -23.65
CA VAL A 29 -12.37 3.38 -23.98
C VAL A 29 -11.61 3.79 -22.72
N GLY A 30 -10.34 4.11 -22.88
CA GLY A 30 -9.50 4.68 -21.84
C GLY A 30 -8.89 6.00 -22.29
N LEU A 31 -8.94 6.99 -21.39
CA LEU A 31 -8.44 8.34 -21.58
C LEU A 31 -7.31 8.56 -20.57
N PHE A 32 -6.08 8.46 -21.07
CA PHE A 32 -4.85 8.49 -20.30
C PHE A 32 -4.09 9.78 -20.54
N ARG A 33 -3.32 10.19 -19.55
CA ARG A 33 -2.43 11.34 -19.66
C ARG A 33 -1.09 10.90 -20.22
N LEU A 34 -0.56 11.70 -21.13
CA LEU A 34 0.78 11.48 -21.70
C LEU A 34 1.88 12.19 -20.90
N ASP A 35 1.51 13.16 -20.06
CA ASP A 35 2.42 13.97 -19.24
C ASP A 35 2.62 13.42 -17.82
N VAL A 36 2.47 12.11 -17.65
CA VAL A 36 2.60 11.42 -16.36
C VAL A 36 3.41 10.14 -16.49
N ARG A 37 4.13 9.78 -15.44
CA ARG A 37 4.77 8.48 -15.28
C ARG A 37 3.87 7.56 -14.48
N TYR A 38 3.27 6.57 -15.12
CA TYR A 38 2.61 5.46 -14.44
C TYR A 38 3.66 4.60 -13.74
N THR A 39 3.50 4.37 -12.43
CA THR A 39 4.46 3.56 -11.66
C THR A 39 4.04 2.09 -11.58
N GLU A 40 2.77 1.80 -11.85
CA GLU A 40 2.17 0.48 -11.81
C GLU A 40 1.32 0.27 -13.08
N PRO A 41 1.19 -0.98 -13.58
CA PRO A 41 0.31 -1.27 -14.70
C PRO A 41 -1.15 -0.93 -14.39
N VAL A 42 -1.83 -0.26 -15.32
CA VAL A 42 -3.28 0.00 -15.22
C VAL A 42 -4.04 -1.15 -15.87
N ASN A 43 -4.77 -1.92 -15.05
CA ASN A 43 -5.60 -3.01 -15.56
C ASN A 43 -6.90 -2.46 -16.18
N ILE A 44 -6.91 -2.28 -17.50
CA ILE A 44 -8.10 -1.80 -18.23
C ILE A 44 -9.11 -2.90 -18.56
N LYS A 45 -8.79 -4.18 -18.27
CA LYS A 45 -9.66 -5.33 -18.58
C LYS A 45 -10.71 -5.60 -17.51
N THR A 46 -10.90 -4.67 -16.56
CA THR A 46 -11.90 -4.83 -15.51
C THR A 46 -13.31 -4.85 -16.11
N LYS A 47 -14.23 -5.54 -15.43
CA LYS A 47 -15.67 -5.53 -15.77
C LYS A 47 -16.38 -4.27 -15.25
N ASP A 48 -15.66 -3.36 -14.62
CA ASP A 48 -16.21 -2.15 -14.05
C ASP A 48 -16.60 -1.20 -15.18
N ALA A 49 -17.80 -0.63 -15.08
CA ALA A 49 -18.41 0.17 -16.15
C ALA A 49 -17.75 1.55 -16.32
N ALA A 50 -17.32 2.18 -15.23
CA ALA A 50 -16.61 3.45 -15.24
C ALA A 50 -15.58 3.47 -14.11
N VAL A 51 -14.31 3.70 -14.43
CA VAL A 51 -13.21 3.73 -13.47
C VAL A 51 -12.42 5.02 -13.59
N ILE A 52 -12.15 5.62 -12.43
CA ILE A 52 -11.23 6.75 -12.28
C ILE A 52 -10.21 6.44 -11.17
N PRO A 53 -9.05 7.10 -11.17
CA PRO A 53 -8.14 7.05 -10.03
C PRO A 53 -8.82 7.62 -8.77
N SER A 54 -8.40 7.14 -7.60
CA SER A 54 -8.65 7.84 -6.34
C SER A 54 -7.97 9.23 -6.36
N LEU A 55 -8.27 10.09 -5.39
CA LEU A 55 -7.68 11.43 -5.35
C LEU A 55 -6.17 11.40 -5.08
N MET A 56 -5.59 10.27 -4.66
CA MET A 56 -4.15 10.10 -4.37
C MET A 56 -3.63 11.00 -3.24
N PHE A 57 -4.48 11.68 -2.49
CA PHE A 57 -4.17 12.47 -1.30
C PHE A 57 -5.40 12.57 -0.37
N GLU A 58 -5.18 12.97 0.89
CA GLU A 58 -6.26 13.22 1.85
C GLU A 58 -6.96 14.55 1.52
N ASN A 59 -8.23 14.47 1.15
CA ASN A 59 -8.99 15.64 0.72
C ASN A 59 -9.94 16.12 1.82
N THR A 60 -9.44 17.01 2.67
CA THR A 60 -10.21 17.62 3.77
C THR A 60 -11.07 18.79 3.32
N HIS A 61 -10.75 19.41 2.18
CA HIS A 61 -11.39 20.64 1.70
C HIS A 61 -12.48 20.40 0.64
N TRP A 62 -12.44 19.25 -0.06
CA TRP A 62 -13.35 18.92 -1.16
C TRP A 62 -13.84 17.46 -1.02
N PRO A 63 -14.68 17.15 -0.01
CA PRO A 63 -15.07 15.77 0.30
C PRO A 63 -15.83 15.06 -0.83
N ARG A 64 -16.34 15.81 -1.81
CA ARG A 64 -17.10 15.28 -2.95
C ARG A 64 -16.30 15.17 -4.24
N ALA A 65 -15.11 15.76 -4.29
CA ALA A 65 -14.25 15.81 -5.46
C ALA A 65 -13.94 14.42 -6.00
N VAL A 66 -13.79 14.35 -7.32
CA VAL A 66 -13.32 13.15 -8.00
C VAL A 66 -12.12 13.49 -8.85
N ASN A 67 -11.23 12.53 -9.05
CA ASN A 67 -10.05 12.74 -9.86
C ASN A 67 -10.44 12.88 -11.34
N ASP A 68 -9.96 13.95 -11.98
CA ASP A 68 -10.29 14.31 -13.37
C ASP A 68 -9.17 13.97 -14.36
N ARG A 69 -8.14 13.22 -13.91
CA ARG A 69 -6.90 13.04 -14.67
C ARG A 69 -6.86 11.79 -15.52
N LEU A 70 -7.71 10.80 -15.27
CA LEU A 70 -7.73 9.54 -15.99
C LEU A 70 -9.13 8.94 -15.94
N PHE A 71 -9.54 8.29 -17.03
CA PHE A 71 -10.77 7.51 -17.08
C PHE A 71 -10.55 6.23 -17.89
N PHE A 72 -11.17 5.12 -17.50
CA PHE A 72 -11.41 4.02 -18.42
C PHE A 72 -12.69 3.29 -18.07
N GLY A 73 -13.34 2.70 -19.07
CA GLY A 73 -14.61 2.01 -18.88
C GLY A 73 -15.39 1.89 -20.18
N ASP A 74 -16.68 1.61 -20.05
CA ASP A 74 -17.58 1.46 -21.17
C ASP A 74 -17.68 2.77 -21.98
N ARG A 75 -17.79 2.64 -23.30
CA ARG A 75 -17.76 3.77 -24.25
C ARG A 75 -18.73 4.88 -23.89
N HIS A 76 -19.96 4.54 -23.49
CA HIS A 76 -20.99 5.53 -23.15
C HIS A 76 -20.56 6.44 -21.98
N PHE A 77 -19.95 5.89 -20.94
CA PHE A 77 -19.45 6.69 -19.81
C PHE A 77 -18.17 7.45 -20.15
N ALA A 78 -17.33 6.88 -21.02
CA ALA A 78 -16.17 7.60 -21.56
C ALA A 78 -16.60 8.84 -22.36
N GLN A 79 -17.69 8.75 -23.12
CA GLN A 79 -18.27 9.87 -23.86
C GLN A 79 -18.68 10.98 -22.91
N VAL A 80 -19.53 10.65 -21.92
CA VAL A 80 -19.96 11.61 -20.88
C VAL A 80 -18.75 12.28 -20.24
N TRP A 81 -17.77 11.48 -19.83
CA TRP A 81 -16.56 11.99 -19.20
C TRP A 81 -15.73 12.86 -20.13
N ALA A 82 -15.69 12.63 -21.44
CA ALA A 82 -14.86 13.39 -22.38
C ALA A 82 -15.55 14.66 -22.92
N SER A 83 -16.81 14.54 -23.32
CA SER A 83 -17.49 15.55 -24.15
C SER A 83 -18.46 16.45 -23.40
N ASP A 84 -19.05 16.00 -22.29
CA ASP A 84 -20.23 16.65 -21.71
C ASP A 84 -19.91 17.81 -20.75
N ARG A 85 -18.66 18.29 -20.78
CA ARG A 85 -18.20 19.35 -19.89
C ARG A 85 -18.77 20.72 -20.29
N PHE A 86 -18.62 21.13 -21.55
CA PHE A 86 -19.03 22.47 -21.96
C PHE A 86 -20.56 22.67 -21.90
N SER A 87 -21.33 21.67 -22.32
CA SER A 87 -22.80 21.66 -22.31
C SER A 87 -23.40 21.76 -20.90
N SER A 88 -22.64 21.41 -19.87
CA SER A 88 -23.14 21.27 -18.50
C SER A 88 -22.69 22.40 -17.56
N VAL A 89 -21.95 23.39 -18.04
CA VAL A 89 -21.41 24.46 -17.19
C VAL A 89 -22.53 25.26 -16.53
N GLU A 90 -23.51 25.72 -17.31
CA GLU A 90 -24.59 26.54 -16.77
C GLU A 90 -25.49 25.77 -15.78
N GLU A 91 -25.77 24.51 -16.10
CA GLU A 91 -26.53 23.61 -15.22
C GLU A 91 -25.81 23.38 -13.88
N TYR A 92 -24.48 23.20 -13.93
CA TYR A 92 -23.65 23.07 -12.74
C TYR A 92 -23.61 24.35 -11.91
N LEU A 93 -23.47 25.51 -12.54
CA LEU A 93 -23.45 26.81 -11.83
C LEU A 93 -24.81 27.09 -11.17
N ALA A 94 -25.91 26.70 -11.81
CA ALA A 94 -27.25 26.77 -11.21
C ALA A 94 -27.37 25.79 -10.02
N TRP A 95 -26.92 24.54 -10.18
CA TRP A 95 -26.90 23.55 -9.11
C TRP A 95 -26.07 24.02 -7.91
N GLN A 96 -24.88 24.58 -8.13
CA GLN A 96 -24.03 25.11 -7.06
C GLN A 96 -24.74 26.16 -6.19
N LYS A 97 -25.60 27.02 -6.78
CA LYS A 97 -26.37 28.03 -6.03
C LYS A 97 -27.39 27.41 -5.09
N THR A 98 -27.88 26.20 -5.39
CA THR A 98 -28.84 25.46 -4.56
C THR A 98 -28.18 24.66 -3.44
N THR A 99 -26.86 24.51 -3.49
CA THR A 99 -26.09 23.79 -2.48
C THR A 99 -25.32 24.76 -1.59
N ASP A 100 -25.22 24.48 -0.29
CA ASP A 100 -24.38 25.24 0.65
C ASP A 100 -22.89 24.89 0.46
N SER A 101 -22.38 25.17 -0.74
CA SER A 101 -21.00 24.93 -1.14
C SER A 101 -20.17 26.18 -0.91
N SER A 102 -19.22 26.10 0.03
CA SER A 102 -18.19 27.14 0.22
C SER A 102 -17.27 27.28 -1.00
N ASN A 103 -17.17 26.25 -1.85
CA ASN A 103 -16.42 26.26 -3.09
C ASN A 103 -17.33 26.68 -4.25
N ARG A 104 -17.27 27.96 -4.62
CA ARG A 104 -17.99 28.52 -5.77
C ARG A 104 -17.08 28.54 -7.00
N GLY A 105 -17.67 28.31 -8.17
CA GLY A 105 -16.97 28.35 -9.45
C GLY A 105 -16.65 26.97 -10.00
N VAL A 106 -15.98 26.95 -11.16
CA VAL A 106 -15.77 25.73 -11.94
C VAL A 106 -14.41 25.15 -11.57
N HIS A 107 -14.39 24.31 -10.54
CA HIS A 107 -13.25 23.47 -10.19
C HIS A 107 -13.38 22.11 -10.89
N SER A 108 -12.32 21.60 -11.52
CA SER A 108 -12.44 20.45 -12.45
C SER A 108 -12.93 19.21 -11.72
N GLU A 109 -12.37 18.95 -10.53
CA GLU A 109 -12.67 17.80 -9.70
C GLU A 109 -14.10 17.81 -9.17
N ASP A 110 -14.63 18.97 -8.78
CA ASP A 110 -16.03 19.12 -8.34
C ASP A 110 -17.01 19.10 -9.50
N PHE A 111 -16.64 19.74 -10.60
CA PHE A 111 -17.46 19.78 -11.80
C PHE A 111 -17.63 18.39 -12.39
N VAL A 112 -16.53 17.63 -12.52
CA VAL A 112 -16.60 16.22 -12.90
C VAL A 112 -17.37 15.44 -11.85
N ALA A 113 -17.21 15.69 -10.55
CA ALA A 113 -18.00 15.00 -9.53
C ALA A 113 -19.51 15.21 -9.73
N TYR A 114 -19.93 16.44 -10.05
CA TYR A 114 -21.31 16.76 -10.41
C TYR A 114 -21.78 16.00 -11.66
N LEU A 115 -21.01 16.06 -12.75
CA LEU A 115 -21.35 15.35 -14.00
C LEU A 115 -21.57 13.87 -13.73
N ILE A 116 -20.63 13.25 -13.03
CA ILE A 116 -20.63 11.81 -12.81
C ILE A 116 -21.73 11.40 -11.82
N LYS A 117 -21.81 12.07 -10.66
CA LYS A 117 -22.63 11.61 -9.54
C LYS A 117 -24.05 12.16 -9.56
N GLN A 118 -24.24 13.40 -10.02
CA GLN A 118 -25.53 14.09 -9.95
C GLN A 118 -26.27 14.04 -11.28
N LYS A 119 -25.64 14.48 -12.37
CA LYS A 119 -26.27 14.58 -13.69
C LYS A 119 -26.48 13.21 -14.33
N TRP A 120 -25.40 12.45 -14.51
CA TRP A 120 -25.43 11.17 -15.25
C TRP A 120 -25.55 9.94 -14.37
N LYS A 121 -25.39 10.08 -13.05
CA LYS A 121 -25.48 8.98 -12.06
C LYS A 121 -24.70 7.73 -12.50
N MET A 122 -23.48 7.92 -13.00
CA MET A 122 -22.71 6.81 -13.55
C MET A 122 -22.29 5.83 -12.44
N PRO A 123 -22.23 4.52 -12.71
CA PRO A 123 -21.72 3.49 -11.80
C PRO A 123 -20.19 3.58 -11.66
N LEU A 124 -19.72 4.66 -11.05
CA LEU A 124 -18.31 5.02 -10.91
C LEU A 124 -17.63 4.16 -9.83
N LYS A 125 -16.51 3.55 -10.20
CA LYS A 125 -15.57 2.93 -9.27
C LYS A 125 -14.30 3.76 -9.18
N GLN A 126 -13.91 4.11 -7.97
CA GLN A 126 -12.58 4.68 -7.71
C GLN A 126 -11.60 3.54 -7.47
N GLN A 127 -10.42 3.65 -8.07
CA GLN A 127 -9.33 2.68 -7.91
C GLN A 127 -8.03 3.41 -7.57
N ASP A 128 -7.23 2.86 -6.66
CA ASP A 128 -5.90 3.40 -6.40
C ASP A 128 -4.99 3.12 -7.60
N ILE A 129 -4.69 4.18 -8.36
CA ILE A 129 -3.85 4.13 -9.56
C ILE A 129 -2.79 5.23 -9.42
N CYS A 130 -1.52 4.82 -9.30
CA CYS A 130 -0.41 5.75 -9.15
C CYS A 130 0.14 6.22 -10.49
N PHE A 131 0.16 7.54 -10.66
CA PHE A 131 0.94 8.22 -11.67
C PHE A 131 1.63 9.45 -11.06
N GLN A 132 2.91 9.61 -11.35
CA GLN A 132 3.72 10.76 -10.95
C GLN A 132 3.64 11.81 -12.05
N ARG A 133 3.27 13.04 -11.72
CA ARG A 133 3.22 14.13 -12.70
C ARG A 133 4.62 14.44 -13.22
N VAL A 134 4.73 14.63 -14.53
CA VAL A 134 5.96 15.08 -15.19
C VAL A 134 5.80 16.55 -15.54
N ARG A 135 6.71 17.39 -15.07
CA ARG A 135 6.74 18.82 -15.38
C ARG A 135 7.27 19.04 -16.80
N SER A 136 7.03 20.22 -17.37
CA SER A 136 7.49 20.56 -18.73
C SER A 136 9.01 20.56 -18.89
N ASN A 137 9.76 20.67 -17.80
CA ASN A 137 11.22 20.55 -17.78
C ASN A 137 11.71 19.09 -17.60
N GLY A 138 10.81 18.11 -17.53
CA GLY A 138 11.12 16.70 -17.31
C GLY A 138 11.12 16.24 -15.85
N ASP A 139 10.97 17.16 -14.89
CA ASP A 139 10.99 16.79 -13.47
C ASP A 139 9.79 15.92 -13.09
N ILE A 140 10.06 14.84 -12.36
CA ILE A 140 9.05 13.91 -11.88
C ILE A 140 8.71 14.24 -10.42
N ILE A 141 7.42 14.46 -10.14
CA ILE A 141 6.96 14.66 -8.76
C ILE A 141 6.85 13.31 -8.06
N VAL A 142 7.98 12.83 -7.53
CA VAL A 142 8.10 11.47 -6.96
C VAL A 142 7.17 11.20 -5.78
N TRP A 143 6.73 12.25 -5.09
CA TRP A 143 5.89 12.18 -3.89
C TRP A 143 4.38 12.08 -4.20
N ASP A 144 3.95 12.16 -5.47
CA ASP A 144 2.51 12.14 -5.85
C ASP A 144 1.77 10.87 -5.39
N CYS A 145 2.49 9.78 -5.14
CA CYS A 145 1.90 8.50 -4.74
C CYS A 145 2.18 8.11 -3.29
N ASP A 146 2.82 8.98 -2.54
CA ASP A 146 3.19 8.71 -1.15
C ASP A 146 1.98 8.36 -0.30
N TRP A 147 0.87 9.05 -0.50
CA TRP A 147 -0.35 8.83 0.27
C TRP A 147 -0.96 7.45 -0.02
N MET A 148 -1.00 7.02 -1.28
CA MET A 148 -1.50 5.67 -1.61
C MET A 148 -0.56 4.59 -1.07
N TRP A 149 0.75 4.81 -1.11
CA TRP A 149 1.72 3.89 -0.52
C TRP A 149 1.66 3.87 1.01
N ARG A 150 1.18 4.92 1.67
CA ARG A 150 0.91 4.87 3.12
C ARG A 150 -0.18 3.86 3.45
N ASN A 151 -1.18 3.70 2.57
CA ASN A 151 -2.36 2.84 2.77
C ASN A 151 -2.23 1.44 2.15
N LYS A 152 -1.24 1.21 1.29
CA LYS A 152 -0.98 -0.12 0.70
C LYS A 152 -0.30 -1.04 1.71
N VAL A 153 -0.61 -2.34 1.66
CA VAL A 153 0.04 -3.35 2.51
C VAL A 153 1.56 -3.29 2.29
N ARG A 154 2.30 -2.87 3.32
CA ARG A 154 3.75 -2.62 3.25
C ARG A 154 4.57 -3.91 3.28
N GLY A 155 3.97 -4.99 3.78
CA GLY A 155 4.56 -6.32 3.76
C GLY A 155 3.70 -7.37 4.43
N VAL A 156 4.23 -8.58 4.48
CA VAL A 156 3.58 -9.79 5.00
C VAL A 156 4.47 -10.43 6.05
N ILE A 157 3.89 -10.81 7.19
CA ILE A 157 4.57 -11.61 8.21
C ILE A 157 4.12 -13.06 8.04
N VAL A 158 5.05 -13.95 7.73
CA VAL A 158 4.80 -15.39 7.60
C VAL A 158 5.10 -16.06 8.94
N MET A 159 4.06 -16.61 9.56
CA MET A 159 4.13 -17.30 10.85
C MET A 159 3.73 -18.76 10.70
N GLY A 160 4.27 -19.61 11.56
CA GLY A 160 3.96 -21.03 11.60
C GLY A 160 4.94 -21.79 12.48
N MET A 161 4.56 -23.01 12.86
CA MET A 161 5.41 -23.90 13.64
C MET A 161 6.70 -24.23 12.88
N HIS A 162 7.74 -24.63 13.62
CA HIS A 162 8.93 -25.19 13.00
C HIS A 162 8.53 -26.37 12.10
N ARG A 163 9.03 -26.39 10.86
CA ARG A 163 8.70 -27.37 9.81
C ARG A 163 7.28 -27.33 9.24
N SER A 164 6.49 -26.27 9.48
CA SER A 164 5.13 -26.15 8.90
C SER A 164 5.08 -25.59 7.47
N GLY A 165 6.19 -25.63 6.72
CA GLY A 165 6.25 -25.12 5.35
C GLY A 165 6.35 -23.59 5.22
N THR A 166 6.65 -22.85 6.30
CA THR A 166 6.80 -21.38 6.25
C THR A 166 7.87 -20.92 5.26
N SER A 167 9.01 -21.63 5.17
CA SER A 167 10.06 -21.32 4.17
C SER A 167 9.57 -21.50 2.72
N MET A 168 8.67 -22.47 2.46
CA MET A 168 8.10 -22.67 1.12
C MET A 168 7.21 -21.48 0.74
N LEU A 169 6.34 -21.04 1.65
CA LEU A 169 5.48 -19.88 1.42
C LEU A 169 6.30 -18.59 1.25
N SER A 170 7.30 -18.35 2.11
CA SER A 170 8.19 -17.20 1.96
C SER A 170 8.96 -17.24 0.63
N GLY A 171 9.43 -18.42 0.22
CA GLY A 171 10.07 -18.61 -1.08
C GLY A 171 9.15 -18.28 -2.25
N LEU A 172 7.87 -18.69 -2.19
CA LEU A 172 6.86 -18.37 -3.21
C LEU A 172 6.61 -16.86 -3.30
N LEU A 173 6.43 -16.19 -2.16
CA LEU A 173 6.22 -14.74 -2.12
C LEU A 173 7.40 -13.98 -2.74
N VAL A 174 8.62 -14.38 -2.40
CA VAL A 174 9.84 -13.71 -2.88
C VAL A 174 10.11 -14.01 -4.36
N ARG A 175 10.02 -15.28 -4.76
CA ARG A 175 10.43 -15.71 -6.11
C ARG A 175 9.34 -15.51 -7.17
N SER A 176 8.06 -15.51 -6.79
CA SER A 176 6.95 -15.48 -7.74
C SER A 176 6.04 -14.26 -7.61
N MET A 177 6.05 -13.57 -6.46
CA MET A 177 5.17 -12.43 -6.20
C MET A 177 5.93 -11.11 -5.96
N SER A 178 7.24 -11.09 -6.24
CA SER A 178 8.10 -9.91 -6.14
C SER A 178 8.12 -9.25 -4.76
N TYR A 179 7.99 -10.05 -3.69
CA TYR A 179 8.25 -9.58 -2.34
C TYR A 179 9.76 -9.58 -2.05
N HIS A 180 10.19 -8.67 -1.19
CA HIS A 180 11.59 -8.51 -0.82
C HIS A 180 11.87 -9.08 0.56
N LEU A 181 13.08 -9.59 0.78
CA LEU A 181 13.60 -9.93 2.12
C LEU A 181 14.57 -8.82 2.54
N PRO A 182 14.16 -7.88 3.40
CA PRO A 182 15.05 -6.82 3.85
C PRO A 182 16.14 -7.36 4.77
N GLY A 183 17.32 -6.73 4.76
CA GLY A 183 18.44 -7.04 5.66
C GLY A 183 19.18 -8.34 5.33
N GLU A 184 20.19 -8.67 6.14
CA GLU A 184 20.96 -9.90 5.99
C GLU A 184 20.10 -11.13 6.33
N GLN A 185 20.22 -12.19 5.53
CA GLN A 185 19.48 -13.43 5.73
C GLN A 185 20.39 -14.48 6.38
N ILE A 186 19.80 -15.32 7.23
CA ILE A 186 20.50 -16.50 7.77
C ILE A 186 20.99 -17.37 6.60
N GLN A 187 22.29 -17.68 6.62
CA GLN A 187 22.94 -18.45 5.58
C GLN A 187 22.29 -19.83 5.40
N THR A 188 22.27 -20.29 4.15
CA THR A 188 21.82 -21.64 3.80
C THR A 188 22.77 -22.67 4.38
N ASN A 189 22.29 -23.88 4.63
CA ASN A 189 23.14 -25.00 5.02
C ASN A 189 22.72 -26.28 4.26
N THR A 190 23.37 -27.40 4.58
CA THR A 190 23.09 -28.70 3.93
C THR A 190 21.64 -29.16 4.12
N GLN A 191 20.99 -28.77 5.23
CA GLN A 191 19.60 -29.10 5.54
C GLN A 191 18.61 -28.17 4.86
N ASN A 192 19.02 -26.95 4.51
CA ASN A 192 18.18 -25.97 3.84
C ASN A 192 18.95 -25.19 2.77
N LYS A 193 19.17 -25.86 1.64
CA LYS A 193 19.95 -25.35 0.50
C LYS A 193 19.32 -24.13 -0.18
N LEU A 194 18.01 -23.97 -0.07
CA LEU A 194 17.28 -22.84 -0.66
C LEU A 194 17.18 -21.63 0.26
N GLY A 195 17.64 -21.79 1.52
CA GLY A 195 17.69 -20.75 2.53
C GLY A 195 16.49 -20.75 3.46
N PHE A 196 16.70 -20.16 4.63
CA PHE A 196 15.69 -20.11 5.68
C PHE A 196 14.65 -19.01 5.44
N PHE A 197 14.96 -18.03 4.59
CA PHE A 197 14.15 -16.81 4.40
C PHE A 197 13.94 -16.07 5.73
N GLU A 198 14.92 -16.17 6.63
CA GLU A 198 14.93 -15.59 7.96
C GLU A 198 15.93 -14.44 7.99
N ASN A 199 15.47 -13.27 8.41
CA ASN A 199 16.35 -12.12 8.63
C ASN A 199 17.18 -12.35 9.90
N TYR A 200 18.49 -12.14 9.80
CA TYR A 200 19.45 -12.40 10.87
C TYR A 200 19.21 -11.52 12.11
N ASP A 201 18.93 -10.23 11.92
CA ASP A 201 18.67 -9.29 13.02
C ASP A 201 17.35 -9.58 13.72
N VAL A 202 16.32 -9.98 12.96
CA VAL A 202 15.04 -10.44 13.50
C VAL A 202 15.23 -11.69 14.36
N ALA A 203 15.98 -12.65 13.86
CA ALA A 203 16.33 -13.87 14.58
C ALA A 203 17.04 -13.56 15.90
N ARG A 204 18.09 -12.74 15.84
CA ARG A 204 18.83 -12.30 17.03
C ARG A 204 17.92 -11.58 18.02
N GLN A 205 17.11 -10.64 17.55
CA GLN A 205 16.18 -9.90 18.40
C GLN A 205 15.13 -10.80 19.06
N ASN A 206 14.64 -11.82 18.35
CA ASN A 206 13.75 -12.82 18.93
C ASN A 206 14.45 -13.60 20.05
N ASP A 207 15.71 -14.02 19.85
CA ASP A 207 16.47 -14.73 20.88
C ASP A 207 16.65 -13.89 22.15
N VAL A 208 16.82 -12.56 22.02
CA VAL A 208 16.86 -11.63 23.16
C VAL A 208 15.57 -11.73 23.97
N TRP A 209 14.43 -11.60 23.30
CA TRP A 209 13.11 -11.57 23.94
C TRP A 209 12.75 -12.89 24.59
N LEU A 210 13.15 -14.00 23.97
CA LEU A 210 13.02 -15.33 24.56
C LEU A 210 13.91 -15.46 25.80
N GLN A 211 15.18 -15.06 25.74
CA GLN A 211 16.10 -15.17 26.87
C GLN A 211 15.68 -14.30 28.07
N GLN A 212 15.10 -13.13 27.86
CA GLN A 212 14.56 -12.32 28.96
C GLN A 212 13.44 -13.04 29.73
N GLN A 213 12.71 -13.92 29.05
CA GLN A 213 11.67 -14.76 29.63
C GLN A 213 12.21 -16.10 30.14
N GLY A 214 13.54 -16.26 30.22
CA GLY A 214 14.18 -17.49 30.69
C GLY A 214 14.08 -18.66 29.71
N MET A 215 13.71 -18.42 28.44
CA MET A 215 13.60 -19.46 27.41
C MET A 215 14.60 -19.25 26.27
N THR A 216 14.86 -20.29 25.51
CA THR A 216 15.59 -20.20 24.23
C THR A 216 14.77 -20.89 23.14
N TRP A 217 15.25 -20.84 21.89
CA TRP A 217 14.60 -21.53 20.79
C TRP A 217 14.40 -23.04 21.00
N TYR A 218 15.26 -23.69 21.80
CA TYR A 218 15.28 -25.14 22.00
C TYR A 218 15.18 -25.56 23.46
N ASP A 219 14.94 -24.62 24.38
CA ASP A 219 15.00 -24.86 25.82
C ASP A 219 13.94 -24.01 26.55
N LEU A 220 13.18 -24.64 27.44
CA LEU A 220 12.09 -24.05 28.22
C LEU A 220 12.40 -23.96 29.72
N ASP A 221 13.64 -24.25 30.14
CA ASP A 221 14.04 -24.41 31.55
C ASP A 221 13.76 -23.21 32.49
N GLY A 222 13.39 -22.04 31.96
CA GLY A 222 13.05 -20.85 32.75
C GLY A 222 11.73 -20.19 32.40
N ILE A 223 10.81 -20.89 31.72
CA ILE A 223 9.57 -20.30 31.21
C ILE A 223 8.66 -19.79 32.35
N GLN A 224 8.27 -18.52 32.28
CA GLN A 224 7.29 -17.94 33.20
C GLN A 224 5.88 -18.15 32.66
N THR A 225 5.10 -18.95 33.36
CA THR A 225 3.68 -19.19 33.09
C THR A 225 2.80 -18.36 34.02
N ALA A 226 1.57 -18.09 33.59
CA ALA A 226 0.58 -17.44 34.45
C ALA A 226 0.36 -18.29 35.71
N ALA A 227 -0.19 -17.70 36.78
CA ALA A 227 -0.37 -18.38 38.08
C ALA A 227 -1.17 -19.70 38.00
N ASN A 228 -1.95 -19.88 36.93
CA ASN A 228 -2.74 -21.08 36.63
C ASN A 228 -2.10 -22.02 35.59
N ASN A 229 -0.86 -21.76 35.15
CA ASN A 229 -0.16 -22.48 34.08
C ASN A 229 -0.88 -22.57 32.72
N SER A 230 -1.93 -21.77 32.47
CA SER A 230 -2.70 -21.86 31.21
C SER A 230 -2.01 -21.19 30.04
N ASP A 231 -1.20 -20.16 30.31
CA ASP A 231 -0.61 -19.29 29.30
C ASP A 231 0.82 -18.88 29.66
N LEU A 232 1.62 -18.62 28.63
CA LEU A 232 2.91 -17.93 28.79
C LEU A 232 2.65 -16.49 29.24
N VAL A 233 3.40 -16.00 30.24
CA VAL A 233 3.31 -14.58 30.63
C VAL A 233 4.08 -13.75 29.61
N TYR A 234 3.39 -13.33 28.55
CA TYR A 234 3.94 -12.52 27.46
C TYR A 234 4.36 -11.08 27.84
N ASN A 235 4.48 -10.74 29.13
CA ASN A 235 4.65 -9.37 29.64
C ASN A 235 5.97 -9.09 30.36
N ALA A 236 6.92 -10.02 30.37
CA ALA A 236 8.23 -9.80 31.03
C ALA A 236 9.29 -9.15 30.11
N PHE A 237 8.93 -8.67 28.91
CA PHE A 237 9.84 -7.82 28.15
C PHE A 237 9.82 -6.42 28.75
N ASP A 238 10.80 -6.16 29.62
CA ASP A 238 11.08 -4.82 30.12
C ASP A 238 12.19 -4.19 29.24
N PRO A 239 11.85 -3.26 28.32
CA PRO A 239 12.85 -2.55 27.52
C PRO A 239 13.80 -1.69 28.35
N SER A 240 13.48 -1.42 29.62
CA SER A 240 14.36 -0.72 30.56
C SER A 240 15.25 -1.67 31.37
N SER A 241 15.03 -2.98 31.28
CA SER A 241 15.88 -3.97 31.94
C SER A 241 17.25 -4.01 31.29
N SER A 242 18.28 -3.66 32.07
CA SER A 242 19.69 -3.82 31.72
C SER A 242 20.16 -5.27 31.76
N CYS A 243 19.27 -6.22 32.08
CA CYS A 243 19.60 -7.59 32.43
C CYS A 243 18.81 -8.64 31.64
N VAL A 244 19.52 -9.63 31.08
CA VAL A 244 18.93 -10.88 30.57
C VAL A 244 19.28 -12.02 31.53
N LYS A 245 18.26 -12.77 32.00
CA LYS A 245 18.47 -13.95 32.84
C LYS A 245 18.85 -15.15 31.97
N LYS A 246 20.09 -15.64 32.08
CA LYS A 246 20.53 -16.89 31.46
C LYS A 246 20.86 -17.90 32.55
N ARG A 247 20.09 -19.00 32.65
CA ARG A 247 20.24 -20.03 33.71
C ARG A 247 20.29 -19.43 35.12
N GLY A 248 19.36 -18.53 35.43
CA GLY A 248 19.27 -17.85 36.72
C GLY A 248 20.29 -16.75 36.99
N LYS A 249 21.28 -16.54 36.11
CA LYS A 249 22.29 -15.47 36.26
C LYS A 249 21.96 -14.26 35.40
N CYS A 250 22.03 -13.08 36.00
CA CYS A 250 21.89 -11.81 35.30
C CYS A 250 23.12 -11.53 34.44
N LYS A 251 22.94 -11.32 33.14
CA LYS A 251 23.97 -10.76 32.26
C LYS A 251 23.56 -9.36 31.83
N ASN A 252 24.45 -8.40 32.07
CA ASN A 252 24.28 -7.02 31.59
C ASN A 252 24.25 -7.04 30.06
N VAL A 253 23.13 -6.61 29.51
CA VAL A 253 22.92 -6.46 28.09
C VAL A 253 23.07 -5.00 27.74
N GLY A 254 24.29 -4.60 27.37
CA GLY A 254 24.57 -3.25 26.90
C GLY A 254 23.82 -2.89 25.61
N ASN A 255 24.14 -1.72 25.05
CA ASN A 255 23.49 -1.12 23.87
C ASN A 255 23.35 -2.05 22.64
N PHE A 256 24.22 -3.08 22.52
CA PHE A 256 24.25 -4.07 21.43
C PHE A 256 22.89 -4.75 21.17
N TYR A 257 22.09 -4.95 22.22
CA TYR A 257 20.82 -5.66 22.13
C TYR A 257 19.70 -4.88 21.43
N PHE A 258 19.81 -3.55 21.36
CA PHE A 258 18.85 -2.68 20.67
C PHE A 258 19.32 -2.23 19.29
N GLU A 259 20.55 -2.57 18.89
CA GLU A 259 21.08 -2.24 17.56
C GLU A 259 20.33 -3.02 16.47
N HIS A 260 20.13 -4.32 16.65
CA HIS A 260 19.34 -5.15 15.73
C HIS A 260 17.91 -4.62 15.54
N LEU A 261 17.25 -4.17 16.61
CA LEU A 261 15.91 -3.58 16.52
C LEU A 261 15.89 -2.30 15.67
N LYS A 262 16.94 -1.46 15.76
CA LYS A 262 17.07 -0.24 14.95
C LYS A 262 17.26 -0.59 13.48
N GLU A 263 18.12 -1.56 13.18
CA GLU A 263 18.37 -2.04 11.82
C GLU A 263 17.10 -2.62 11.21
N VAL A 264 16.40 -3.50 11.93
CA VAL A 264 15.11 -4.06 11.47
C VAL A 264 14.10 -2.95 11.21
N LYS A 265 13.94 -1.97 12.12
CA LYS A 265 13.05 -0.82 11.89
C LYS A 265 13.43 -0.05 10.63
N GLN A 266 14.73 0.17 10.38
CA GLN A 266 15.19 0.88 9.20
C GLN A 266 14.89 0.08 7.91
N HIS A 267 15.19 -1.21 7.90
CA HIS A 267 14.98 -2.08 6.76
C HIS A 267 13.49 -2.22 6.39
N TYR A 268 12.62 -2.43 7.38
CA TYR A 268 11.19 -2.70 7.17
C TYR A 268 10.34 -1.42 7.06
N LYS A 269 10.91 -0.22 7.31
CA LYS A 269 10.30 1.08 7.00
C LYS A 269 10.77 1.69 5.68
N ARG A 270 11.88 1.22 5.10
CA ARG A 270 12.43 1.76 3.86
C ARG A 270 11.53 1.40 2.68
N LYS A 271 10.98 2.41 1.99
CA LYS A 271 10.06 2.23 0.85
C LYS A 271 10.62 1.37 -0.28
N SER A 272 11.93 1.42 -0.53
CA SER A 272 12.59 0.59 -1.55
C SER A 272 12.47 -0.91 -1.31
N ASN A 273 12.10 -1.32 -0.10
CA ASN A 273 11.95 -2.72 0.27
C ASN A 273 10.49 -3.18 0.22
N PHE A 274 9.55 -2.33 -0.21
CA PHE A 274 8.13 -2.68 -0.28
C PHE A 274 7.80 -3.38 -1.62
N PRO A 275 6.94 -4.42 -1.61
CA PRO A 275 6.42 -5.11 -0.43
C PRO A 275 7.48 -6.03 0.17
N TRP A 276 7.58 -6.10 1.50
CA TRP A 276 8.54 -6.99 2.19
C TRP A 276 7.87 -8.26 2.73
N VAL A 277 8.67 -9.30 2.94
CA VAL A 277 8.31 -10.48 3.73
C VAL A 277 9.17 -10.52 4.99
N LEU A 278 8.54 -10.80 6.12
CA LEU A 278 9.18 -11.11 7.38
C LEU A 278 8.82 -12.55 7.75
N LYS A 279 9.82 -13.40 7.91
CA LYS A 279 9.63 -14.77 8.39
C LYS A 279 10.66 -15.07 9.45
N ASP A 280 10.18 -15.60 10.56
CA ASP A 280 10.99 -16.24 11.59
C ASP A 280 10.06 -17.08 12.48
N PRO A 281 10.35 -18.38 12.69
CA PRO A 281 9.48 -19.24 13.50
C PRO A 281 9.24 -18.74 14.94
N ARG A 282 10.18 -17.99 15.53
CA ARG A 282 10.04 -17.42 16.89
C ARG A 282 9.02 -16.29 16.94
N ILE A 283 8.65 -15.69 15.80
CA ILE A 283 7.62 -14.65 15.74
C ILE A 283 6.29 -15.15 16.26
N CYS A 284 5.98 -16.44 16.16
CA CYS A 284 4.77 -17.02 16.77
C CYS A 284 4.66 -16.70 18.28
N ILE A 285 5.80 -16.57 18.97
CA ILE A 285 5.89 -16.24 20.40
C ILE A 285 6.08 -14.73 20.58
N THR A 286 6.87 -14.09 19.72
CA THR A 286 7.26 -12.67 19.88
C THR A 286 6.40 -11.67 19.10
N LEU A 287 5.32 -12.12 18.44
CA LEU A 287 4.50 -11.30 17.54
C LEU A 287 4.04 -9.99 18.20
N LYS A 288 3.59 -10.05 19.45
CA LYS A 288 3.13 -8.86 20.18
C LYS A 288 4.21 -7.77 20.27
N ASN A 289 5.48 -8.16 20.45
CA ASN A 289 6.60 -7.22 20.49
C ASN A 289 6.90 -6.62 19.11
N TRP A 290 6.82 -7.43 18.05
CA TRP A 290 6.97 -6.95 16.67
C TRP A 290 5.84 -6.03 16.23
N ILE A 291 4.58 -6.33 16.59
CA ILE A 291 3.42 -5.46 16.31
C ILE A 291 3.65 -4.08 16.95
N ARG A 292 4.00 -4.03 18.24
CA ARG A 292 4.34 -2.78 18.94
C ARG A 292 5.48 -2.02 18.24
N THR A 293 6.45 -2.75 17.72
CA THR A 293 7.63 -2.18 17.03
C THR A 293 7.28 -1.56 15.67
N PHE A 294 6.42 -2.21 14.88
CA PHE A 294 6.08 -1.79 13.53
C PHE A 294 4.91 -0.79 13.48
N ILE A 295 3.89 -1.00 14.30
CA ILE A 295 2.64 -0.24 14.28
C ILE A 295 2.62 0.87 15.35
N GLY A 296 3.47 0.76 16.39
CA GLY A 296 3.37 1.56 17.61
C GLY A 296 2.55 0.83 18.68
N THR A 297 2.44 1.40 19.87
CA THR A 297 1.42 0.94 20.83
C THR A 297 0.02 1.16 20.24
N PRO A 298 -0.94 0.24 20.44
CA PRO A 298 -2.35 0.56 20.28
C PRO A 298 -2.73 1.79 21.09
#